data_AF-A0A3S1AKP0-F1
#
_entry.id   AF-A0A3S1AKP0-F1
#
_cell.length_a   1.000
_cell.length_b   1.000
_cell.length_c   1.000
_cell.angle_alpha   90.00
_cell.angle_beta   90.00
_cell.angle_gamma   90.00
#
_symmetry.space_group_name_H-M   'P 1'
#
loop_
_entity.id
_entity.type
_entity.pdbx_description
1 polymer ?
#
loop_
_entity_poly.entity_id
_entity_poly.type
_entity_poly.pdbx_seq_one_letter_code
_entity_poly.pdbx_strand_id
1 'polypeptide(L)'
;MLSLPNFDNQRLIFHAARQTVRKAEMARLAVHEWLNQHDSELEEWKAKSASELGISISEFEKQLLEAANLQTKSRTREDDTNSESNPD
;
A
#
# COMPACT_ATOMS: atom_id res chain seq x y z
N MET A 1 10.16 9.14 0.97
CA MET A 1 10.13 8.57 -0.40
C MET A 1 10.01 7.05 -0.29
N LEU A 2 8.95 6.44 -0.83
CA LEU A 2 8.80 4.97 -0.85
C LEU A 2 9.70 4.41 -1.95
N SER A 3 10.90 3.95 -1.61
CA SER A 3 11.78 3.26 -2.55
C SER A 3 11.72 1.75 -2.32
N LEU A 4 11.60 0.99 -3.41
CA LEU A 4 11.79 -0.45 -3.36
C LEU A 4 13.25 -0.75 -2.99
N PRO A 5 13.52 -1.77 -2.14
CA PRO A 5 14.86 -2.27 -1.94
C PRO A 5 15.55 -2.56 -3.28
N ASN A 6 16.88 -2.32 -3.34
CA ASN A 6 17.64 -2.44 -4.60
C ASN A 6 17.45 -3.79 -5.29
N PHE A 7 17.40 -4.87 -4.51
CA PHE A 7 17.18 -6.22 -5.01
C PHE A 7 15.80 -6.37 -5.69
N ASP A 8 14.73 -5.94 -5.02
CA ASP A 8 13.37 -6.03 -5.56
C ASP A 8 13.19 -5.17 -6.80
N ASN A 9 13.85 -4.00 -6.82
CA ASN A 9 13.87 -3.13 -7.98
C ASN A 9 14.52 -3.80 -9.20
N GLN A 10 15.68 -4.44 -9.02
CA GLN A 10 16.37 -5.18 -10.09
C GLN A 10 15.54 -6.38 -10.56
N ARG A 11 14.96 -7.13 -9.62
CA ARG A 11 14.09 -8.28 -9.92
C ARG A 11 12.85 -7.85 -10.73
N LEU A 12 12.24 -6.73 -10.34
CA LEU A 12 11.10 -6.15 -11.04
C LEU A 12 11.45 -5.71 -12.47
N ILE A 13 12.60 -5.06 -12.66
CA ILE A 13 13.10 -4.66 -14.00
C ILE A 13 13.34 -5.91 -14.86
N PHE A 14 13.96 -6.95 -14.30
CA PHE A 14 14.19 -8.20 -15.00
C PHE A 14 12.89 -8.86 -15.47
N HIS A 15 11.89 -8.96 -14.59
CA HIS A 15 10.59 -9.51 -14.96
C HIS A 15 9.86 -8.65 -16.00
N ALA A 16 10.00 -7.32 -15.92
CA ALA A 16 9.41 -6.40 -16.89
C ALA A 16 10.00 -6.60 -18.29
N ALA A 17 11.33 -6.68 -18.38
CA ALA A 17 12.01 -6.97 -19.62
C ALA A 17 11.61 -8.34 -20.19
N ARG A 18 11.52 -9.37 -19.34
CA ARG A 18 11.16 -10.74 -19.75
C ARG A 18 9.72 -10.86 -20.26
N GLN A 19 8.80 -10.11 -19.69
CA GLN A 19 7.37 -10.12 -20.07
C GLN A 19 7.01 -9.05 -21.10
N THR A 20 8.00 -8.28 -21.59
CA THR A 20 7.79 -7.18 -22.56
C THR A 20 6.78 -6.13 -22.11
N VAL A 21 6.62 -5.93 -20.80
CA VAL A 21 5.75 -4.89 -20.25
C VAL A 21 6.58 -3.83 -19.52
N ARG A 22 5.99 -2.65 -19.31
CA ARG A 22 6.66 -1.56 -18.57
C ARG A 22 6.85 -1.97 -17.10
N LYS A 23 7.91 -1.50 -16.48
CA LYS A 23 8.21 -1.73 -15.05
C LYS A 23 7.03 -1.40 -14.12
N ALA A 24 6.34 -0.28 -14.38
CA ALA A 24 5.16 0.11 -13.61
C ALA A 24 4.00 -0.88 -13.76
N GLU A 25 3.82 -1.42 -14.97
CA GLU A 25 2.79 -2.43 -15.24
C GLU A 25 3.13 -3.76 -14.58
N MET A 26 4.40 -4.20 -14.61
CA MET A 26 4.82 -5.36 -13.82
C MET A 26 4.61 -5.17 -12.33
N ALA A 27 4.86 -3.96 -11.80
CA ALA A 27 4.64 -3.68 -10.39
C ALA A 27 3.16 -3.84 -10.04
N ARG A 28 2.29 -3.30 -10.89
CA ARG A 28 0.83 -3.44 -10.74
C ARG A 28 0.39 -4.90 -10.77
N LEU A 29 0.88 -5.68 -11.75
CA LEU A 29 0.57 -7.10 -11.87
C LEU A 29 1.05 -7.90 -10.65
N ALA A 30 2.29 -7.66 -10.20
CA ALA A 30 2.84 -8.34 -9.04
C ALA A 30 2.07 -8.04 -7.75
N VAL A 31 1.67 -6.78 -7.53
CA VAL A 31 0.86 -6.39 -6.38
C VAL A 31 -0.54 -7.00 -6.46
N HIS A 32 -1.17 -6.96 -7.64
CA HIS A 32 -2.50 -7.54 -7.83
C HIS A 32 -2.53 -9.05 -7.61
N GLU A 33 -1.54 -9.76 -8.17
CA GLU A 33 -1.39 -11.21 -7.97
C GLU A 33 -1.16 -11.55 -6.49
N TRP A 34 -0.30 -10.79 -5.81
CA TRP A 34 -0.06 -10.96 -4.38
C TRP A 34 -1.35 -10.73 -3.57
N LEU A 35 -2.08 -9.65 -3.84
CA LEU A 35 -3.36 -9.37 -3.18
C LEU A 35 -4.36 -10.51 -3.37
N ASN A 36 -4.46 -11.06 -4.58
CA ASN A 36 -5.34 -12.19 -4.86
C ASN A 36 -4.93 -13.46 -4.11
N GLN A 37 -3.63 -13.73 -4.01
CA GLN A 37 -3.12 -14.91 -3.32
C GLN A 37 -3.33 -14.84 -1.81
N HIS A 38 -3.30 -13.62 -1.24
CA HIS A 38 -3.43 -13.39 0.19
C HIS A 38 -4.82 -12.89 0.60
N ASP A 39 -5.81 -12.93 -0.31
CA ASP A 39 -7.18 -12.46 -0.03
C ASP A 39 -7.84 -13.29 1.09
N SER A 40 -7.64 -14.62 1.09
CA SER A 40 -8.15 -15.49 2.15
C SER A 40 -7.50 -15.20 3.51
N GLU A 41 -6.19 -14.94 3.53
CA GLU A 41 -5.47 -14.57 4.75
C GLU A 41 -5.96 -13.23 5.30
N LEU A 42 -6.28 -12.29 4.41
CA LEU A 42 -6.85 -10.99 4.77
C LEU A 42 -8.25 -11.13 5.36
N GLU A 43 -9.11 -11.96 4.77
CA GLU A 43 -10.45 -12.24 5.30
C GLU A 43 -10.38 -12.93 6.68
N GLU A 44 -9.50 -13.92 6.84
CA GLU A 44 -9.27 -14.58 8.13
C GLU A 44 -8.77 -13.60 9.19
N TRP A 45 -7.81 -12.74 8.83
CA TRP A 45 -7.31 -11.72 9.74
C TRP A 45 -8.39 -10.71 10.13
N LYS A 46 -9.24 -10.28 9.18
CA LYS A 46 -10.37 -9.38 9.45
C LYS A 46 -11.38 -10.02 10.40
N ALA A 47 -11.76 -11.27 10.15
CA ALA A 47 -12.69 -12.00 10.99
C ALA A 47 -12.15 -12.17 12.42
N LYS A 48 -10.88 -12.55 12.55
CA LYS A 48 -10.22 -12.68 13.85
C LYS A 48 -10.15 -11.35 14.59
N SER A 49 -9.71 -10.29 13.92
CA SER A 49 -9.56 -8.96 14.53
C SER A 49 -10.91 -8.37 14.97
N ALA A 50 -11.95 -8.50 14.14
CA ALA A 50 -13.30 -8.08 14.48
C ALA A 50 -13.84 -8.87 15.70
N SER A 51 -13.58 -10.19 15.73
CA SER A 51 -13.95 -11.04 16.88
C SER A 51 -13.21 -10.65 18.16
N GLU A 52 -11.92 -10.34 18.10
CA GLU A 52 -11.11 -9.92 19.25
C GLU A 52 -11.58 -8.56 19.81
N LEU A 53 -12.03 -7.67 18.93
CA LEU A 53 -12.58 -6.36 19.29
C LEU A 53 -14.05 -6.41 19.70
N GLY A 54 -14.73 -7.54 19.51
CA GLY A 54 -16.17 -7.70 19.80
C GLY A 54 -17.07 -6.86 18.89
N ILE A 55 -16.61 -6.53 17.68
CA ILE A 55 -17.34 -5.72 16.69
C ILE A 55 -17.67 -6.56 15.46
N SER A 56 -18.56 -6.05 14.61
CA SER A 56 -18.81 -6.68 13.31
C SER A 56 -17.64 -6.44 12.34
N ILE A 57 -17.46 -7.35 11.38
CA ILE A 57 -16.46 -7.19 10.30
C ILE A 57 -16.72 -5.88 9.53
N SER A 58 -17.99 -5.54 9.29
CA SER A 58 -18.37 -4.31 8.59
C SER A 58 -17.93 -3.04 9.33
N GLU A 59 -18.08 -3.01 10.67
CA GLU A 59 -17.58 -1.90 11.48
C GLU A 59 -16.05 -1.84 11.48
N PHE A 60 -15.38 -2.99 11.51
CA PHE A 60 -13.93 -3.07 11.43
C PHE A 60 -13.39 -2.52 10.09
N GLU A 61 -14.01 -2.91 8.97
CA GLU A 61 -13.66 -2.40 7.63
C GLU A 61 -13.85 -0.88 7.53
N LYS A 62 -14.93 -0.36 8.11
CA LYS A 62 -15.19 1.08 8.17
C LYS A 62 -14.09 1.82 8.94
N GLN A 63 -13.67 1.30 10.10
CA GLN A 63 -12.58 1.89 10.90
C GLN A 63 -11.25 1.86 10.15
N LEU A 64 -10.93 0.76 9.45
CA LEU A 64 -9.74 0.65 8.60
C LEU A 64 -9.75 1.70 7.48
N LEU A 65 -10.89 1.89 6.82
CA LEU A 65 -11.04 2.87 5.76
C LEU A 65 -10.88 4.31 6.29
N GLU A 66 -11.45 4.61 7.44
CA GLU A 66 -11.29 5.91 8.11
C GLU A 66 -9.83 6.17 8.50
N ALA A 67 -9.14 5.17 9.07
CA ALA A 67 -7.72 5.26 9.43
C ALA A 67 -6.82 5.47 8.20
N ALA A 68 -7.06 4.75 7.11
CA ALA A 68 -6.33 4.93 5.85
C ALA A 68 -6.53 6.34 5.28
N ASN A 69 -7.76 6.85 5.30
CA ASN A 69 -8.09 8.22 4.86
C ASN A 69 -7.46 9.30 5.74
N LEU A 70 -7.26 9.05 7.03
CA LEU A 70 -6.56 9.96 7.93
C LEU A 70 -5.06 10.00 7.62
N GLN A 71 -4.43 8.86 7.35
CA GLN A 71 -3.01 8.80 6.98
C GLN A 71 -2.70 9.45 5.63
N THR A 72 -3.61 9.33 4.65
CA THR A 72 -3.44 10.02 3.36
C THR A 72 -3.55 11.54 3.53
N LYS A 73 -4.50 12.02 4.32
CA LYS A 73 -4.66 13.45 4.63
C LYS A 73 -3.51 14.04 5.44
N SER A 74 -2.89 13.29 6.36
CA SER A 74 -1.73 13.79 7.12
C SER A 74 -0.50 13.94 6.24
N ARG A 75 -0.26 12.99 5.32
CA ARG A 75 0.86 13.03 4.36
C ARG A 75 0.83 14.24 3.43
N THR A 76 -0.35 14.68 2.99
CA THR A 76 -0.47 15.84 2.10
C THR A 76 -0.08 17.15 2.80
N ARG A 77 -0.29 17.26 4.12
CA ARG A 77 0.06 18.49 4.86
C ARG A 77 1.55 18.63 5.15
N GLU A 78 2.29 17.54 5.20
CA GLU A 78 3.74 17.57 5.46
C GLU A 78 4.54 17.99 4.21
N ASP A 79 4.09 17.65 3.01
CA ASP A 79 4.76 18.04 1.75
C ASP A 79 4.65 19.54 1.44
N ASP A 80 3.58 20.20 1.91
CA ASP A 80 3.35 21.64 1.68
C ASP A 80 4.18 22.55 2.60
N THR A 81 4.84 22.03 3.63
CA THR A 81 5.56 22.84 4.64
C THR A 81 7.07 22.94 4.45
N ASN A 82 7.64 22.35 3.40
CA ASN A 82 9.10 22.35 3.17
C ASN A 82 9.57 23.20 1.98
N SER A 83 8.75 24.13 1.48
CA SER A 83 9.12 25.03 0.38
C SER A 83 9.03 26.51 0.76
N GLU A 84 9.57 26.92 1.92
CA GLU A 84 9.85 28.34 2.12
C GLU A 84 10.88 28.54 3.23
N SER A 85 12.13 28.80 2.86
CA SER A 85 13.09 29.68 3.55
C SER A 85 14.48 29.53 2.91
N ASN A 86 14.78 30.32 1.89
CA ASN A 86 16.15 30.73 1.61
C ASN A 86 16.13 32.25 1.36
N PRO A 87 16.51 33.08 2.35
CA PRO A 87 16.76 34.50 2.10
C PRO A 87 18.22 34.68 1.67
N ASP A 88 18.41 35.43 0.59
CA ASP A 88 19.70 36.06 0.23
C ASP A 88 20.11 37.14 1.26
#